data_AF-A0AAU8MY51-F1
#
_entry.id   AF-A0AAU8MY51-F1
#
_cell.length_a   1.000
_cell.length_b   1.000
_cell.length_c   1.000
_cell.angle_alpha   90.00
_cell.angle_beta   90.00
_cell.angle_gamma   90.00
#
_symmetry.space_group_name_H-M   'P 1'
#
loop_
_entity.id
_entity.type
_entity.pdbx_description
1 polymer ?
#
loop_
_entity_poly.entity_id
_entity_poly.type
_entity_poly.pdbx_seq_one_letter_code
_entity_poly.pdbx_strand_id
1 'polypeptide(L)'
;MNEQEALRAASDSFASMVDRGSWARFTPSLAPFLATLSGGAARDGLSPGGLDARAGLMILLTAPAPAAAQEALGQRRGLRALLFSRGRPEVSPEPPGMIVLGRVGGVEVDLPIVDEAGRLLLDDAMRQGLSALGWESDGEVMRQTFDDAARAAEVMTRALIEVLRVAHPADLDHLVARV
;
A
#
# COMPACT_ATOMS: atom_id res chain seq x y z
N MET A 1 -15.45 1.38 24.78
CA MET A 1 -14.98 0.74 23.54
C MET A 1 -13.47 0.69 23.61
N ASN A 2 -12.90 -0.50 23.63
CA ASN A 2 -11.46 -0.70 23.73
C ASN A 2 -10.80 -0.40 22.37
N GLU A 3 -9.52 0.00 22.39
CA GLU A 3 -8.77 0.33 21.17
C GLU A 3 -8.73 -0.82 20.16
N GLN A 4 -8.54 -2.06 20.63
CA GLN A 4 -8.57 -3.25 19.79
C GLN A 4 -9.94 -3.53 19.18
N GLU A 5 -11.04 -3.19 19.87
CA GLU A 5 -12.38 -3.30 19.30
C GLU A 5 -12.59 -2.24 18.21
N ALA A 6 -12.05 -1.04 18.39
CA ALA A 6 -12.11 0.03 17.39
C ALA A 6 -11.28 -0.31 16.14
N LEU A 7 -10.09 -0.88 16.29
CA LEU A 7 -9.25 -1.33 15.18
C LEU A 7 -9.90 -2.48 14.41
N ARG A 8 -10.49 -3.46 15.12
CA ARG A 8 -11.27 -4.54 14.49
C ARG A 8 -12.46 -3.99 13.73
N ALA A 9 -13.24 -3.10 14.33
CA ALA A 9 -14.37 -2.46 13.66
C ALA A 9 -13.94 -1.66 12.42
N ALA A 10 -12.77 -1.01 12.44
CA ALA A 10 -12.21 -0.34 11.28
C ALA A 10 -11.76 -1.33 10.19
N SER A 11 -11.17 -2.46 10.57
CA SER A 11 -10.83 -3.55 9.64
C SER A 11 -12.07 -4.17 9.00
N ASP A 12 -13.11 -4.45 9.79
CA ASP A 12 -14.39 -4.97 9.30
C ASP A 12 -15.06 -3.96 8.36
N SER A 13 -14.96 -2.67 8.68
CA SER A 13 -15.44 -1.58 7.82
C SER A 13 -14.69 -1.53 6.49
N PHE A 14 -13.37 -1.72 6.48
CA PHE A 14 -12.60 -1.84 5.24
C PHE A 14 -13.06 -3.05 4.41
N ALA A 15 -13.15 -4.23 5.02
CA ALA A 15 -13.57 -5.45 4.36
C ALA A 15 -15.01 -5.38 3.80
N SER A 16 -15.87 -4.60 4.44
CA SER A 16 -17.27 -4.37 4.01
C SER A 16 -17.37 -3.34 2.88
N MET A 17 -16.55 -2.27 2.92
CA MET A 17 -16.62 -1.18 1.94
C MET A 17 -15.82 -1.44 0.66
N VAL A 18 -14.72 -2.20 0.74
CA VAL A 18 -13.80 -2.42 -0.39
C VAL A 18 -14.04 -3.79 -1.02
N ASP A 19 -14.53 -3.80 -2.26
CA ASP A 19 -14.79 -5.01 -3.03
C ASP A 19 -13.48 -5.56 -3.63
N ARG A 20 -12.95 -6.62 -3.01
CA ARG A 20 -11.75 -7.34 -3.49
C ARG A 20 -12.06 -8.47 -4.48
N GLY A 21 -13.27 -8.53 -5.02
CA GLY A 21 -13.70 -9.57 -5.95
C GLY A 21 -13.23 -9.37 -7.39
N SER A 22 -12.87 -8.14 -7.79
CA SER A 22 -12.23 -7.85 -9.08
C SER A 22 -11.62 -6.45 -9.10
N TRP A 23 -10.60 -6.20 -9.94
CA TRP A 23 -10.01 -4.86 -10.08
C TRP A 23 -11.02 -3.80 -10.52
N ALA A 24 -11.99 -4.18 -11.38
CA ALA A 24 -13.04 -3.29 -11.86
C ALA A 24 -14.00 -2.81 -10.75
N ARG A 25 -14.16 -3.58 -9.67
CA ARG A 25 -14.95 -3.20 -8.50
C ARG A 25 -14.09 -2.63 -7.36
N PHE A 26 -12.83 -3.06 -7.29
CA PHE A 26 -11.88 -2.61 -6.27
C PHE A 26 -11.64 -1.10 -6.35
N THR A 27 -11.24 -0.56 -7.50
CA THR A 27 -10.95 0.88 -7.64
C THR A 27 -12.13 1.78 -7.25
N PRO A 28 -13.36 1.59 -7.78
CA PRO A 28 -14.49 2.44 -7.42
C PRO A 28 -14.96 2.26 -5.98
N SER A 29 -14.75 1.09 -5.36
CA SER A 29 -15.08 0.84 -3.95
C SER A 29 -14.02 1.35 -2.96
N LEU A 30 -12.76 1.47 -3.40
CA LEU A 30 -11.67 2.04 -2.60
C LEU A 30 -11.81 3.56 -2.43
N ALA A 31 -12.27 4.28 -3.45
CA ALA A 31 -12.45 5.74 -3.41
C ALA A 31 -13.32 6.25 -2.23
N PRO A 32 -14.56 5.74 -2.00
CA PRO A 32 -15.36 6.18 -0.86
C PRO A 32 -14.71 5.83 0.47
N PHE A 33 -14.00 4.70 0.54
CA PHE A 33 -13.25 4.31 1.73
C PHE A 33 -12.14 5.34 2.06
N LEU A 34 -11.33 5.73 1.07
CA LEU A 34 -10.28 6.74 1.22
C LEU A 34 -10.85 8.11 1.61
N ALA A 35 -11.99 8.50 1.05
CA ALA A 35 -12.67 9.75 1.43
C ALA A 35 -13.06 9.76 2.92
N THR A 36 -13.38 8.59 3.49
CA THR A 36 -13.63 8.49 4.93
C THR A 36 -12.36 8.66 5.76
N LEU A 37 -11.20 8.20 5.27
CA LEU A 37 -9.90 8.38 5.95
C LEU A 37 -9.46 9.86 5.97
N SER A 38 -9.73 10.59 4.89
CA SER A 38 -9.39 12.01 4.77
C SER A 38 -10.24 12.95 5.64
N GLY A 39 -11.18 12.40 6.42
CA GLY A 39 -12.15 13.18 7.21
C GLY A 39 -13.22 13.88 6.36
N GLY A 40 -13.31 13.55 5.06
CA GLY A 40 -14.18 14.23 4.08
C GLY A 40 -15.68 13.97 4.24
N ALA A 41 -16.09 13.12 5.18
CA ALA A 41 -17.51 12.82 5.46
C ALA A 41 -18.20 13.87 6.35
N ALA A 42 -17.57 15.01 6.67
CA ALA A 42 -18.18 16.10 7.43
C ALA A 42 -18.97 17.08 6.55
N ARG A 43 -19.86 16.59 5.67
CA ARG A 43 -20.76 17.45 4.87
C ARG A 43 -22.25 17.24 5.06
N ASP A 44 -22.68 16.23 5.80
CA ASP A 44 -24.06 16.15 6.29
C ASP A 44 -24.04 16.00 7.80
N GLY A 45 -24.57 17.01 8.50
CA GLY A 45 -24.55 17.19 9.95
C GLY A 45 -25.37 16.17 10.74
N LEU A 46 -25.08 14.89 10.54
CA LEU A 46 -25.55 13.76 11.33
C LEU A 46 -24.31 12.96 11.71
N SER A 47 -23.71 13.30 12.85
CA SER A 47 -22.81 12.40 13.57
C SER A 47 -23.65 11.48 14.46
N PRO A 48 -23.93 10.22 14.07
CA PRO A 48 -24.24 9.19 15.04
C PRO A 48 -22.89 8.61 15.53
N GLY A 49 -22.62 8.90 16.80
CA GLY A 49 -21.50 8.44 17.63
C GLY A 49 -20.57 7.37 17.08
N GLY A 50 -19.29 7.71 16.99
CA GLY A 50 -18.23 6.72 17.19
C GLY A 50 -16.84 7.06 16.69
N LEU A 51 -16.68 7.95 15.70
CA LEU A 51 -15.37 8.26 15.09
C LEU A 51 -15.36 9.65 14.43
N ASP A 52 -15.60 10.71 15.21
CA ASP A 52 -15.11 12.03 14.78
C ASP A 52 -13.59 11.92 14.61
N ALA A 53 -13.10 12.20 13.39
CA ALA A 53 -11.71 12.10 12.93
C ALA A 53 -11.16 10.67 12.72
N ARG A 54 -11.46 10.05 11.58
CA ARG A 54 -10.58 9.00 10.98
C ARG A 54 -9.17 9.52 10.58
N ALA A 55 -8.83 10.77 10.92
CA ALA A 55 -7.47 11.27 10.87
C ALA A 55 -6.60 10.48 11.87
N GLY A 56 -5.46 9.97 11.42
CA GLY A 56 -4.60 9.08 12.22
C GLY A 56 -4.94 7.59 12.12
N LEU A 57 -5.74 7.17 11.14
CA LEU A 57 -5.80 5.76 10.74
C LEU A 57 -4.82 5.48 9.60
N MET A 58 -4.12 4.36 9.75
CA MET A 58 -3.19 3.81 8.78
C MET A 58 -3.70 2.46 8.29
N ILE A 59 -3.56 2.22 6.99
CA ILE A 59 -3.86 0.92 6.40
C ILE A 59 -2.65 0.42 5.65
N LEU A 60 -2.17 -0.75 6.04
CA LEU A 60 -1.17 -1.49 5.29
C LEU A 60 -1.90 -2.44 4.34
N LEU A 61 -1.65 -2.31 3.04
CA LEU A 61 -2.04 -3.25 2.00
C LEU A 61 -0.81 -4.03 1.56
N THR A 62 -0.74 -5.31 1.91
CA THR A 62 0.42 -6.15 1.63
C THR A 62 0.17 -6.97 0.37
N ALA A 63 1.06 -6.85 -0.62
CA ALA A 63 1.02 -7.69 -1.81
C ALA A 63 1.43 -9.13 -1.44
N PRO A 64 0.97 -10.17 -2.15
CA PRO A 64 1.51 -11.51 -1.95
C PRO A 64 3.01 -11.53 -2.28
N ALA A 65 3.79 -12.33 -1.55
CA ALA A 65 5.22 -12.44 -1.78
C ALA A 65 5.51 -12.69 -3.27
N PRO A 66 6.34 -11.87 -3.94
CA PRO A 66 6.53 -11.98 -5.38
C PRO A 66 7.17 -13.33 -5.71
N ALA A 67 6.43 -14.19 -6.42
CA ALA A 67 6.93 -15.49 -6.89
C ALA A 67 8.25 -15.39 -7.68
N ALA A 68 8.54 -14.20 -8.24
CA ALA A 68 9.78 -13.87 -8.94
C ALA A 68 11.06 -14.01 -8.10
N ALA A 69 10.98 -13.97 -6.77
CA ALA A 69 12.14 -14.23 -5.90
C ALA A 69 12.59 -15.70 -5.97
N GLN A 70 11.71 -16.64 -6.31
CA GLN A 70 12.05 -18.06 -6.43
C GLN A 70 12.69 -18.39 -7.79
N GLU A 71 12.28 -17.71 -8.87
CA GLU A 71 12.81 -17.96 -10.21
C GLU A 71 14.20 -17.32 -10.43
N ALA A 72 14.49 -16.20 -9.77
CA ALA A 72 15.80 -15.53 -9.84
C ALA A 72 16.94 -16.35 -9.21
N LEU A 73 16.62 -17.25 -8.26
CA LEU A 73 17.58 -18.18 -7.64
C LEU A 73 17.92 -19.38 -8.53
N GLY A 74 17.09 -19.68 -9.54
CA GLY A 74 17.26 -20.85 -10.40
C GLY A 74 18.12 -20.65 -11.64
N GLN A 75 18.45 -19.42 -12.03
CA GLN A 75 18.82 -19.16 -13.43
C GLN A 75 20.01 -18.21 -13.66
N ARG A 76 21.06 -18.24 -12.83
CA ARG A 76 22.35 -17.60 -13.16
C ARG A 76 23.57 -18.41 -12.72
N ARG A 77 23.75 -19.60 -13.31
CA ARG A 77 25.07 -20.28 -13.34
C ARG A 77 25.96 -19.60 -14.37
N GLY A 78 26.70 -18.59 -13.95
CA GLY A 78 27.78 -18.00 -14.73
C GLY A 78 28.84 -17.43 -13.80
N LEU A 79 30.10 -17.81 -14.01
CA LEU A 79 31.27 -17.41 -13.21
C LEU A 79 31.48 -15.87 -13.14
N ARG A 80 30.72 -15.07 -13.92
CA ARG A 80 30.65 -13.61 -13.86
C ARG A 80 29.78 -13.05 -12.72
N ALA A 81 28.93 -13.85 -12.08
CA ALA A 81 28.07 -13.39 -10.98
C ALA A 81 28.85 -13.12 -9.67
N LEU A 82 30.00 -13.76 -9.48
CA LEU A 82 30.81 -13.63 -8.25
C LEU A 82 31.49 -12.26 -8.12
N LEU A 83 31.77 -11.55 -9.21
CA LEU A 83 32.39 -10.21 -9.15
C LEU A 83 31.38 -9.08 -8.85
N PHE A 84 30.08 -9.28 -9.13
CA PHE A 84 29.04 -8.29 -8.85
C PHE A 84 28.33 -8.51 -7.50
N SER A 85 28.75 -9.52 -6.73
CA SER A 85 28.08 -9.93 -5.49
C SER A 85 28.52 -9.14 -4.25
N ARG A 86 29.40 -8.13 -4.37
CA ARG A 86 30.09 -7.53 -3.22
C ARG A 86 29.45 -6.26 -2.64
N GLY A 87 28.22 -5.93 -3.05
CA GLY A 87 27.53 -4.75 -2.52
C GLY A 87 26.10 -4.60 -3.02
N ARG A 88 25.44 -5.70 -3.41
CA ARG A 88 24.03 -5.64 -3.77
C ARG A 88 23.23 -5.69 -2.46
N PRO A 89 22.39 -4.69 -2.17
CA PRO A 89 21.53 -4.73 -1.00
C PRO A 89 20.74 -6.05 -1.01
N GLU A 90 20.69 -6.71 0.14
CA GLU A 90 19.99 -7.96 0.31
C GLU A 90 18.49 -7.73 0.01
N VAL A 91 17.88 -8.63 -0.77
CA VAL A 91 16.45 -8.53 -1.12
C VAL A 91 15.67 -9.10 0.05
N SER A 92 14.69 -8.35 0.54
CA SER A 92 13.83 -8.81 1.62
C SER A 92 12.97 -9.98 1.17
N PRO A 93 12.82 -11.04 2.00
CA PRO A 93 11.81 -12.07 1.75
C PRO A 93 10.39 -11.58 2.06
N GLU A 94 10.25 -10.41 2.70
CA GLU A 94 8.97 -9.85 3.05
C GLU A 94 8.28 -9.25 1.82
N PRO A 95 6.96 -9.42 1.71
CA PRO A 95 6.20 -8.81 0.63
C PRO A 95 6.23 -7.27 0.72
N PRO A 96 6.28 -6.56 -0.42
CA PRO A 96 6.12 -5.12 -0.42
C PRO A 96 4.70 -4.73 0.02
N GLY A 97 4.63 -3.72 0.88
CA GLY A 97 3.37 -3.18 1.40
C GLY A 97 3.15 -1.72 0.99
N MET A 98 1.89 -1.35 0.81
CA MET A 98 1.43 0.02 0.59
C MET A 98 0.73 0.52 1.85
N ILE A 99 1.28 1.57 2.45
CA ILE A 99 0.77 2.21 3.66
C ILE A 99 -0.05 3.42 3.25
N VAL A 100 -1.30 3.49 3.72
CA VAL A 100 -2.24 4.59 3.43
C VAL A 100 -2.53 5.33 4.72
N LEU A 101 -2.26 6.63 4.74
CA LEU A 101 -2.43 7.51 5.89
C LEU A 101 -3.52 8.53 5.58
N GLY A 102 -4.58 8.56 6.41
CA GLY A 102 -5.60 9.60 6.34
C GLY A 102 -5.10 10.94 6.86
N ARG A 103 -5.16 12.00 6.04
CA ARG A 103 -4.81 13.37 6.42
C ARG A 103 -5.99 14.31 6.27
N VAL A 104 -5.97 15.43 7.01
CA VAL A 104 -7.01 16.46 6.87
C VAL A 104 -6.95 17.00 5.43
N GLY A 105 -8.01 16.75 4.65
CA GLY A 105 -8.11 17.20 3.27
C GLY A 105 -7.48 16.27 2.22
N GLY A 106 -7.01 15.08 2.58
CA GLY A 106 -6.42 14.16 1.61
C GLY A 106 -5.96 12.82 2.18
N VAL A 107 -5.21 12.06 1.39
CA VAL A 107 -4.51 10.85 1.81
C VAL A 107 -3.05 10.92 1.41
N GLU A 108 -2.18 10.35 2.24
CA GLU A 108 -0.80 10.06 1.88
C GLU A 108 -0.65 8.56 1.69
N VAL A 109 0.11 8.17 0.68
CA VAL A 109 0.40 6.77 0.39
C VAL A 109 1.90 6.60 0.32
N ASP A 110 2.41 5.68 1.14
CA ASP A 110 3.82 5.37 1.28
C ASP A 110 4.07 3.90 0.90
N LEU A 111 5.16 3.65 0.20
CA LEU A 111 5.66 2.32 -0.15
C LEU A 111 7.11 2.22 0.35
N PRO A 112 7.35 1.49 1.46
CA PRO A 112 8.71 1.31 1.98
C PRO A 112 9.64 0.66 0.95
N ILE A 113 10.81 1.26 0.76
CA ILE A 113 11.86 0.73 -0.13
C ILE A 113 12.63 -0.38 0.57
N VAL A 114 12.76 -0.29 1.90
CA VAL A 114 13.48 -1.24 2.76
C VAL A 114 12.60 -1.78 3.88
N ASP A 115 12.88 -3.00 4.32
CA ASP A 115 12.28 -3.58 5.53
C ASP A 115 12.94 -3.06 6.81
N GLU A 116 12.45 -3.49 7.98
CA GLU A 116 12.99 -3.10 9.29
C GLU A 116 14.47 -3.48 9.48
N ALA A 117 14.97 -4.46 8.71
CA ALA A 117 16.36 -4.90 8.74
C ALA A 117 17.23 -4.18 7.68
N GLY A 118 16.68 -3.22 6.94
CA GLY A 118 17.37 -2.47 5.89
C GLY A 118 17.56 -3.22 4.57
N ARG A 119 16.85 -4.34 4.37
CA ARG A 119 16.86 -5.10 3.11
C ARG A 119 15.85 -4.53 2.13
N LEU A 120 16.13 -4.58 0.84
CA LEU A 120 15.25 -3.98 -0.18
C LEU A 120 13.94 -4.76 -0.34
N LEU A 121 12.81 -4.08 -0.10
CA LEU A 121 11.45 -4.53 -0.46
C LEU A 121 11.13 -4.19 -1.93
N LEU A 122 11.60 -3.03 -2.39
CA LEU A 122 11.38 -2.56 -3.77
C LEU A 122 12.69 -2.59 -4.55
N ASP A 123 12.68 -3.32 -5.67
CA ASP A 123 13.80 -3.31 -6.61
C ASP A 123 13.86 -2.00 -7.44
N ASP A 124 14.94 -1.82 -8.18
CA ASP A 124 15.15 -0.64 -9.03
C ASP A 124 14.03 -0.45 -10.08
N ALA A 125 13.50 -1.54 -10.64
CA ALA A 125 12.47 -1.47 -11.67
C ALA A 125 11.13 -1.04 -11.08
N MET A 126 10.80 -1.52 -9.88
CA MET A 126 9.62 -1.09 -9.12
C MET A 126 9.71 0.40 -8.77
N ARG A 127 10.86 0.86 -8.28
CA ARG A 127 11.08 2.30 -7.98
C ARG A 127 10.91 3.17 -9.22
N GLN A 128 11.50 2.78 -10.35
CA GLN A 128 11.34 3.52 -11.62
C GLN A 128 9.88 3.52 -12.09
N GLY A 129 9.17 2.40 -11.96
CA GLY A 129 7.75 2.30 -12.27
C GLY A 129 6.92 3.26 -11.42
N LEU A 130 7.18 3.32 -10.11
CA LEU A 130 6.50 4.25 -9.18
C LEU A 130 6.83 5.71 -9.52
N SER A 131 8.08 6.05 -9.82
CA SER A 131 8.43 7.41 -10.27
C SER A 131 7.70 7.80 -11.55
N ALA A 132 7.53 6.88 -12.50
CA ALA A 132 6.74 7.12 -13.71
C ALA A 132 5.23 7.32 -13.43
N LEU A 133 4.74 6.79 -12.30
CA LEU A 133 3.39 7.03 -11.78
C LEU A 133 3.29 8.30 -10.91
N GLY A 134 4.36 9.09 -10.81
CA GLY A 134 4.39 10.34 -10.05
C GLY A 134 4.72 10.20 -8.57
N TRP A 135 5.27 9.06 -8.14
CA TRP A 135 5.73 8.88 -6.77
C TRP A 135 7.11 9.50 -6.57
N GLU A 136 7.30 10.15 -5.43
CA GLU A 136 8.55 10.76 -5.02
C GLU A 136 9.32 9.82 -4.07
N SER A 137 10.65 9.84 -4.12
CA SER A 137 11.48 9.03 -3.24
C SER A 137 12.18 9.93 -2.22
N ASP A 138 12.15 9.57 -0.95
CA ASP A 138 12.99 10.22 0.09
C ASP A 138 14.25 9.42 0.45
N GLY A 139 14.46 8.29 -0.22
CA GLY A 139 15.56 7.35 0.02
C GLY A 139 15.15 6.11 0.82
N GLU A 140 14.10 6.20 1.64
CA GLU A 140 13.60 5.09 2.47
C GLU A 140 12.19 4.65 2.06
N VAL A 141 11.37 5.58 1.54
CA VAL A 141 10.03 5.31 1.04
C VAL A 141 9.79 5.95 -0.34
N MET A 142 8.89 5.34 -1.10
CA MET A 142 8.22 5.97 -2.24
C MET A 142 6.90 6.56 -1.73
N ARG A 143 6.69 7.87 -1.87
CA ARG A 143 5.54 8.59 -1.33
C ARG A 143 4.75 9.29 -2.43
N GLN A 144 3.43 9.35 -2.26
CA GLN A 144 2.56 10.23 -3.04
C GLN A 144 1.40 10.73 -2.17
N THR A 145 0.98 11.96 -2.41
CA THR A 145 -0.10 12.61 -1.67
C THR A 145 -1.24 12.96 -2.62
N PHE A 146 -2.47 12.83 -2.13
CA PHE A 146 -3.67 13.05 -2.93
C PHE A 146 -4.71 13.82 -2.15
N ASP A 147 -5.22 14.90 -2.74
CA ASP A 147 -6.36 15.66 -2.19
C ASP A 147 -7.71 15.09 -2.66
N ASP A 148 -7.68 14.23 -3.69
CA ASP A 148 -8.86 13.58 -4.27
C ASP A 148 -8.80 12.06 -4.08
N ALA A 149 -9.81 11.51 -3.41
CA ALA A 149 -9.88 10.11 -3.04
C ALA A 149 -10.09 9.18 -4.24
N ALA A 150 -10.80 9.63 -5.29
CA ALA A 150 -10.99 8.84 -6.49
C ALA A 150 -9.66 8.71 -7.26
N ARG A 151 -8.94 9.83 -7.40
CA ARG A 151 -7.62 9.85 -8.00
C ARG A 151 -6.61 9.00 -7.23
N ALA A 152 -6.63 9.08 -5.90
CA ALA A 152 -5.81 8.22 -5.05
C ALA A 152 -6.09 6.74 -5.34
N ALA A 153 -7.37 6.33 -5.36
CA ALA A 153 -7.75 4.95 -5.62
C ALA A 153 -7.29 4.45 -7.00
N GLU A 154 -7.40 5.27 -8.04
CA GLU A 154 -6.91 4.96 -9.39
C GLU A 154 -5.40 4.73 -9.40
N VAL A 155 -4.63 5.67 -8.85
CA VAL A 155 -3.16 5.60 -8.86
C VAL A 155 -2.66 4.45 -7.99
N MET A 156 -3.26 4.24 -6.82
CA MET A 156 -2.98 3.08 -5.96
C MET A 156 -3.25 1.76 -6.68
N THR A 157 -4.42 1.62 -7.32
CA THR A 157 -4.75 0.40 -8.07
C THR A 157 -3.73 0.16 -9.17
N ARG A 158 -3.34 1.22 -9.90
CA ARG A 158 -2.35 1.13 -10.96
C ARG A 158 -0.98 0.70 -10.43
N ALA A 159 -0.54 1.23 -9.28
CA ALA A 159 0.70 0.78 -8.64
C ALA A 159 0.63 -0.69 -8.20
N LEU A 160 -0.49 -1.14 -7.62
CA LEU A 160 -0.70 -2.52 -7.20
C LEU A 160 -0.60 -3.50 -8.39
N ILE A 161 -1.21 -3.16 -9.53
CA ILE A 161 -1.21 -4.00 -10.74
C ILE A 161 0.11 -3.91 -11.50
N GLU A 162 0.55 -2.69 -11.83
CA GLU A 162 1.65 -2.47 -12.78
C GLU A 162 3.03 -2.58 -12.13
N VAL A 163 3.16 -2.24 -10.84
CA VAL A 163 4.44 -2.21 -10.14
C VAL A 163 4.58 -3.42 -9.22
N LEU A 164 3.63 -3.58 -8.29
CA LEU A 164 3.66 -4.67 -7.32
C LEU A 164 3.20 -6.01 -7.91
N ARG A 165 2.71 -6.01 -9.16
CA ARG A 165 2.33 -7.22 -9.92
C ARG A 165 1.32 -8.09 -9.20
N VAL A 166 0.41 -7.48 -8.45
CA VAL A 166 -0.68 -8.19 -7.77
C VAL A 166 -1.65 -8.70 -8.82
N ALA A 167 -1.81 -10.03 -8.87
CA ALA A 167 -2.67 -10.67 -9.86
C ALA A 167 -4.14 -10.36 -9.61
N HIS A 168 -4.60 -10.49 -8.37
CA HIS A 168 -5.98 -10.28 -7.98
C HIS A 168 -6.09 -9.47 -6.66
N PRO A 169 -7.07 -8.55 -6.51
CA PRO A 169 -7.20 -7.77 -5.27
C PRO A 169 -7.54 -8.63 -4.05
N ALA A 170 -8.05 -9.85 -4.24
CA ALA A 170 -8.26 -10.82 -3.16
C ALA A 170 -6.95 -11.37 -2.58
N ASP A 171 -5.83 -11.26 -3.32
CA ASP A 171 -4.51 -11.68 -2.87
C ASP A 171 -3.88 -10.64 -1.92
N LEU A 172 -4.53 -9.48 -1.73
CA LEU A 172 -4.08 -8.44 -0.80
C LEU A 172 -4.51 -8.77 0.62
N ASP A 173 -3.52 -8.80 1.50
CA ASP A 173 -3.74 -8.72 2.94
C ASP A 173 -3.89 -7.25 3.36
N HIS A 174 -4.66 -7.01 4.43
CA HIS A 174 -4.83 -5.67 4.97
C HIS A 174 -4.70 -5.68 6.50
N LEU A 175 -4.11 -4.61 7.03
CA LEU A 175 -4.04 -4.35 8.46
C LEU A 175 -4.38 -2.88 8.71
N VAL A 176 -5.25 -2.63 9.70
CA VAL A 176 -5.63 -1.28 10.12
C VAL A 176 -4.97 -0.98 11.46
N ALA A 177 -4.28 0.15 11.54
CA ALA A 177 -3.61 0.64 12.73
C ALA A 177 -3.94 2.11 13.00
N ARG A 178 -3.68 2.57 14.23
CA ARG A 178 -3.78 3.97 14.62
C ARG A 178 -2.38 4.58 14.72
N VAL A 179 -2.24 5.83 14.27
CA VAL A 179 -1.02 6.63 14.28
C VAL A 179 -1.21 7.88 15.12
#